data_AF-A0A7S0QQP1-F1
#
_entry.id   AF-A0A7S0QQP1-F1
#
_cell.length_a   1.000
_cell.length_b   1.000
_cell.length_c   1.000
_cell.angle_alpha   90.00
_cell.angle_beta   90.00
_cell.angle_gamma   90.00
#
_symmetry.space_group_name_H-M   'P 1'
#
loop_
_entity.id
_entity.type
_entity.pdbx_description
1 polymer ?
#
loop_
_entity_poly.entity_id
_entity_poly.type
_entity_poly.pdbx_seq_one_letter_code
_entity_poly.pdbx_strand_id
1 'polypeptide(L)'
;ASDLQGVQARFPEVNMHLLSPELINWELETYFELMTLAVKLGLAPKSKATGEYGFNPPVAMSSGAHAVLLATKLCKQVNLFGFSHDPNGQWISRPKHYYSSEMPVAKPVWNNNQWQFEAWLMRMLHLADAMTLCTS
;
A
#
# COMPACT_ATOMS: atom_id res chain seq x y z
N ALA A 1 9.15 -21.34 -4.90
CA ALA A 1 9.74 -20.86 -6.17
C ALA A 1 9.61 -21.87 -7.33
N SER A 2 8.65 -22.79 -7.30
CA SER A 2 8.52 -23.87 -8.29
C SER A 2 7.64 -23.54 -9.51
N ASP A 3 7.12 -22.32 -9.64
CA ASP A 3 6.09 -22.00 -10.65
C ASP A 3 6.54 -20.94 -11.70
N LEU A 4 7.58 -20.13 -11.41
CA LEU A 4 8.03 -19.10 -12.36
C LEU A 4 8.57 -19.71 -13.66
N GLN A 5 9.32 -20.82 -13.55
CA GLN A 5 9.85 -21.54 -14.71
C GLN A 5 8.72 -22.14 -15.56
N GLY A 6 7.66 -22.63 -14.93
CA GLY A 6 6.48 -23.16 -15.63
C GLY A 6 5.72 -22.06 -16.38
N VAL A 7 5.55 -20.90 -15.77
CA VAL A 7 4.92 -19.75 -16.43
C VAL A 7 5.80 -19.19 -17.56
N GLN A 8 7.13 -19.14 -17.40
CA GLN A 8 8.05 -18.63 -18.43
C GLN A 8 8.11 -19.55 -19.64
N ALA A 9 8.06 -20.87 -19.40
CA ALA A 9 7.97 -21.84 -20.48
C ALA A 9 6.67 -21.69 -21.28
N ARG A 10 5.58 -21.26 -20.63
CA ARG A 10 4.28 -21.05 -21.27
C ARG A 10 4.13 -19.70 -21.98
N PHE A 11 4.84 -18.68 -21.52
CA PHE A 11 4.80 -17.31 -22.05
C PHE A 11 6.21 -16.75 -22.22
N PRO A 12 7.01 -17.29 -23.16
CA PRO A 12 8.43 -16.94 -23.30
C PRO A 12 8.67 -15.48 -23.69
N GLU A 13 7.69 -14.81 -24.30
CA GLU A 13 7.71 -13.41 -24.68
C GLU A 13 7.50 -12.44 -23.51
N VAL A 14 6.99 -12.93 -22.38
CA VAL A 14 6.72 -12.09 -21.19
C VAL A 14 7.99 -12.05 -20.33
N ASN A 15 8.52 -10.85 -20.11
CA ASN A 15 9.61 -10.64 -19.17
C ASN A 15 9.09 -10.77 -17.73
N MET A 16 9.44 -11.86 -17.07
CA MET A 16 9.10 -12.07 -15.66
C MET A 16 10.32 -11.87 -14.77
N HIS A 17 10.07 -11.25 -13.62
CA HIS A 17 11.10 -10.93 -12.64
C HIS A 17 10.62 -11.33 -11.25
N LEU A 18 11.57 -11.76 -10.41
CA LEU A 18 11.37 -11.92 -8.99
C LEU A 18 12.09 -10.76 -8.28
N LEU A 19 11.43 -10.16 -7.31
CA LEU A 19 12.09 -9.23 -6.40
C LEU A 19 13.12 -9.98 -5.57
N SER A 20 14.28 -9.37 -5.36
CA SER A 20 15.32 -9.97 -4.53
C SER A 20 14.87 -9.99 -3.07
N PRO A 21 15.29 -11.00 -2.28
CA PRO A 21 14.99 -11.04 -0.85
C PRO A 21 15.44 -9.78 -0.10
N GLU A 22 16.56 -9.18 -0.50
CA GLU A 22 17.10 -7.95 0.11
C GLU A 22 16.17 -6.76 -0.11
N LEU A 23 15.60 -6.62 -1.32
CA LEU A 23 14.63 -5.58 -1.61
C LEU A 23 13.35 -5.77 -0.77
N ILE A 24 12.84 -7.01 -0.71
CA ILE A 24 11.64 -7.33 0.08
C ILE A 24 11.87 -7.02 1.56
N ASN A 25 13.02 -7.39 2.12
CA ASN A 25 13.36 -7.10 3.51
C ASN A 25 13.46 -5.58 3.74
N TRP A 26 14.14 -4.85 2.86
CA TRP A 26 14.23 -3.39 2.95
C TRP A 26 12.86 -2.72 2.90
N GLU A 27 11.96 -3.18 2.03
CA GLU A 27 10.59 -2.67 1.92
C GLU A 27 9.81 -2.89 3.21
N LEU A 28 9.88 -4.08 3.79
CA LEU A 28 9.20 -4.41 5.04
C LEU A 28 9.77 -3.62 6.23
N GLU A 29 11.09 -3.56 6.38
CA GLU A 29 11.75 -2.79 7.43
C GLU A 29 11.37 -1.31 7.35
N THR A 30 11.46 -0.72 6.16
CA THR A 30 11.07 0.68 5.93
C THR A 30 9.60 0.92 6.28
N TYR A 31 8.72 0.01 5.87
CA TYR A 31 7.29 0.10 6.14
C TYR A 31 6.98 0.05 7.64
N PHE A 32 7.59 -0.88 8.39
CA PHE A 32 7.40 -0.99 9.84
C PHE A 32 8.02 0.16 10.63
N GLU A 33 9.17 0.68 10.19
CA GLU A 33 9.78 1.87 10.79
C GLU A 33 8.91 3.12 10.59
N LEU A 34 8.37 3.32 9.38
CA LEU A 34 7.44 4.41 9.12
C LEU A 34 6.14 4.29 9.94
N MET A 35 5.65 3.06 10.15
CA MET A 35 4.48 2.81 11.00
C MET A 35 4.79 3.16 12.47
N THR A 36 5.96 2.76 12.96
CA THR A 36 6.43 3.10 14.31
C THR A 36 6.58 4.61 14.49
N LEU A 37 7.16 5.29 13.50
CA LEU A 37 7.34 6.74 13.51
C LEU A 37 5.98 7.46 13.53
N ALA A 38 5.02 7.02 12.71
CA ALA A 38 3.68 7.59 12.68
C ALA A 38 2.96 7.47 14.04
N VAL A 39 3.13 6.35 14.75
CA VAL A 39 2.63 6.19 16.13
C VAL A 39 3.31 7.17 17.08
N LYS A 40 4.65 7.26 17.05
CA LYS A 40 5.43 8.18 17.90
C LYS A 40 5.06 9.64 17.69
N LEU A 41 4.72 10.02 16.45
CA LEU A 41 4.27 11.37 16.11
C LEU A 41 2.80 11.64 16.43
N GLY A 42 2.07 10.66 17.00
CA GLY A 42 0.64 10.81 17.32
C GLY A 42 -0.27 10.85 16.09
N LEU A 43 0.22 10.37 14.94
CA LEU A 43 -0.52 10.33 13.67
C LEU A 43 -1.33 9.05 13.50
N ALA A 44 -1.12 8.07 14.39
CA ALA A 44 -1.89 6.84 14.40
C ALA A 44 -3.33 7.09 14.88
N PRO A 45 -4.32 6.37 14.31
CA PRO A 45 -5.70 6.47 14.78
C PRO A 45 -5.82 5.90 16.20
N LYS A 46 -6.79 6.42 16.95
CA LYS A 46 -7.15 5.86 18.25
C LYS A 46 -8.00 4.61 18.03
N SER A 47 -7.51 3.46 18.48
CA SER A 47 -8.27 2.21 18.50
C SER A 47 -9.52 2.38 19.35
N LYS A 48 -10.69 2.07 18.78
CA LYS A 48 -11.96 2.06 19.52
C LYS A 48 -12.04 0.91 20.52
N ALA A 49 -11.28 -0.17 20.31
CA ALA A 49 -11.33 -1.37 21.12
C ALA A 49 -10.40 -1.30 22.34
N THR A 50 -9.19 -0.76 22.17
CA THR A 50 -8.17 -0.69 23.24
C THR A 50 -8.02 0.73 23.79
N GLY A 51 -8.51 1.75 23.09
CA GLY A 51 -8.30 3.15 23.46
C GLY A 51 -6.88 3.66 23.17
N GLU A 52 -6.00 2.81 22.65
CA GLU A 52 -4.60 3.12 22.36
C GLU A 52 -4.44 3.72 20.97
N TYR A 53 -3.43 4.58 20.79
CA TYR A 53 -3.05 5.08 19.48
C TYR A 53 -2.15 4.07 18.79
N GLY A 54 -2.58 3.58 17.64
CA GLY A 54 -1.84 2.54 16.95
C GLY A 54 -2.48 2.14 15.64
N PHE A 55 -1.66 1.62 14.75
CA PHE A 55 -2.13 0.79 13.65
C PHE A 55 -2.19 -0.66 14.15
N ASN A 56 -3.12 -1.46 13.62
CA ASN A 56 -3.09 -2.88 13.93
C ASN A 56 -1.78 -3.47 13.34
N PRO A 57 -1.20 -4.53 13.91
CA PRO A 57 -0.09 -5.21 13.25
C PRO A 57 -0.55 -5.73 11.88
N PRO A 58 0.04 -5.31 10.76
CA PRO A 58 -0.24 -5.91 9.47
C PRO A 58 0.25 -7.36 9.47
N VAL A 59 -0.56 -8.25 8.90
CA VAL A 59 -0.13 -9.60 8.53
C VAL A 59 0.79 -9.53 7.31
N ALA A 60 0.55 -8.55 6.42
CA ALA A 60 1.40 -8.25 5.27
C ALA A 60 1.27 -6.77 4.84
N MET A 61 2.21 -6.32 4.01
CA MET A 61 2.08 -5.07 3.27
C MET A 61 1.26 -5.31 1.99
N SER A 62 0.48 -4.33 1.53
CA SER A 62 -0.24 -4.49 0.25
C SER A 62 0.69 -4.52 -0.94
N SER A 63 0.30 -5.24 -1.99
CA SER A 63 0.99 -5.22 -3.28
C SER A 63 1.06 -3.80 -3.88
N GLY A 64 0.09 -2.95 -3.57
CA GLY A 64 0.11 -1.54 -3.92
C GLY A 64 1.26 -0.79 -3.25
N ALA A 65 1.42 -0.95 -1.93
CA ALA A 65 2.51 -0.32 -1.19
C ALA A 65 3.90 -0.85 -1.62
N HIS A 66 4.03 -2.17 -1.89
CA HIS A 66 5.23 -2.74 -2.53
C HIS A 66 5.56 -2.02 -3.85
N ALA A 67 4.57 -1.91 -4.75
CA ALA A 67 4.77 -1.29 -6.06
C ALA A 67 5.19 0.19 -5.95
N VAL A 68 4.66 0.92 -4.96
CA VAL A 68 5.06 2.32 -4.72
C VAL A 68 6.50 2.40 -4.24
N LEU A 69 6.90 1.63 -3.22
CA LEU A 69 8.27 1.66 -2.71
C LEU A 69 9.27 1.27 -3.81
N LEU A 70 8.97 0.24 -4.59
CA LEU A 70 9.76 -0.14 -5.75
C LEU A 70 9.85 1.00 -6.78
N ALA A 71 8.73 1.63 -7.13
CA ALA A 71 8.73 2.75 -8.08
C ALA A 71 9.59 3.93 -7.60
N THR A 72 9.59 4.24 -6.30
CA THR A 72 10.44 5.31 -5.75
C THR A 72 11.94 4.99 -5.82
N LYS A 73 12.33 3.72 -5.93
CA LYS A 73 13.73 3.29 -6.14
C LYS A 73 14.14 3.32 -7.61
N LEU A 74 13.20 3.11 -8.53
CA LEU A 74 13.48 2.95 -9.96
C LEU A 74 13.24 4.23 -10.77
N CYS A 75 12.33 5.09 -10.34
CA CYS A 75 11.86 6.23 -11.10
C CYS A 75 12.30 7.56 -10.47
N LYS A 76 12.59 8.55 -11.30
CA LYS A 76 12.84 9.94 -10.85
C LYS A 76 11.56 10.65 -10.41
N GLN A 77 10.43 10.26 -10.98
CA GLN A 77 9.11 10.79 -10.68
C GLN A 77 8.10 9.65 -10.69
N VAL A 78 7.22 9.62 -9.70
CA VAL A 78 6.17 8.61 -9.55
C VAL A 78 4.83 9.33 -9.51
N ASN A 79 3.90 8.97 -10.40
CA ASN A 79 2.53 9.46 -10.40
C ASN A 79 1.59 8.30 -10.05
N LEU A 80 0.89 8.40 -8.92
CA LEU A 80 -0.01 7.36 -8.44
C LEU A 80 -1.46 7.68 -8.74
N PHE A 81 -2.18 6.70 -9.30
CA PHE A 81 -3.60 6.79 -9.62
C PHE A 81 -4.35 5.63 -8.96
N GLY A 82 -5.62 5.86 -8.60
CA GLY A 82 -6.49 4.80 -8.08
C GLY A 82 -6.17 4.32 -6.66
N PHE A 83 -5.21 4.95 -5.97
CA PHE A 83 -5.02 4.76 -4.54
C PHE A 83 -6.10 5.48 -3.75
N SER A 84 -6.41 4.95 -2.57
CA SER A 84 -7.44 5.50 -1.69
C SER A 84 -7.00 6.85 -1.09
N HIS A 85 -7.15 7.90 -1.89
CA HIS A 85 -7.11 9.26 -1.41
C HIS A 85 -8.47 9.88 -1.67
N ASP A 86 -9.26 9.92 -0.61
CA ASP A 86 -10.49 10.69 -0.60
C ASP A 86 -10.44 11.65 0.58
N PRO A 87 -10.27 12.96 0.35
CA PRO A 87 -10.31 13.94 1.42
C PRO A 87 -11.70 14.06 2.06
N ASN A 88 -12.75 13.61 1.36
CA ASN A 88 -14.16 13.71 1.77
C ASN A 88 -14.76 12.36 2.24
N GLY A 89 -13.98 11.29 2.24
CA GLY A 89 -14.43 9.98 2.75
C GLY A 89 -15.46 9.25 1.87
N GLN A 90 -15.66 9.65 0.62
CA GLN A 90 -16.56 8.99 -0.34
C GLN A 90 -16.06 7.64 -0.88
N TRP A 91 -14.90 7.13 -0.45
CA TRP A 91 -14.40 5.81 -0.85
C TRP A 91 -15.40 4.66 -0.52
N ILE A 92 -16.24 4.83 0.51
CA ILE A 92 -17.34 3.89 0.83
C ILE A 92 -18.49 3.89 -0.19
N SER A 93 -18.55 4.91 -1.05
CA SER A 93 -19.59 5.10 -2.07
C SER A 93 -19.12 4.75 -3.48
N ARG A 94 -17.88 4.26 -3.62
CA ARG A 94 -17.31 3.81 -4.90
C ARG A 94 -17.05 2.30 -4.84
N PRO A 95 -17.13 1.58 -5.97
CA PRO A 95 -16.77 0.17 -5.99
C PRO A 95 -15.33 -0.08 -5.55
N LYS A 96 -15.07 -1.25 -4.98
CA LYS A 96 -13.76 -1.69 -4.45
C LYS A 96 -12.66 -1.68 -5.51
N HIS A 97 -13.02 -1.99 -6.76
CA HIS A 97 -12.14 -1.98 -7.92
C HIS A 97 -12.83 -1.27 -9.08
N TYR A 98 -12.07 -0.58 -9.94
CA TYR A 98 -12.64 0.18 -11.07
C TYR A 98 -13.41 -0.69 -12.08
N TYR A 99 -13.07 -1.99 -12.15
CA TYR A 99 -13.70 -2.97 -13.03
C TYR A 99 -14.81 -3.79 -12.33
N SER A 100 -15.11 -3.50 -11.07
CA SER A 100 -16.09 -4.24 -10.27
C SER A 100 -17.26 -3.34 -9.90
N SER A 101 -18.44 -3.93 -9.70
CA SER A 101 -19.59 -3.28 -9.06
C SER A 101 -19.71 -3.61 -7.56
N GLU A 102 -18.77 -4.40 -7.02
CA GLU A 102 -18.73 -4.76 -5.60
C GLU A 102 -18.40 -3.50 -4.78
N MET A 103 -19.37 -3.07 -3.96
CA MET A 103 -19.16 -1.97 -3.02
C MET A 103 -18.27 -2.46 -1.86
N PRO A 104 -17.31 -1.63 -1.39
CA PRO A 104 -16.50 -1.98 -0.24
C PRO A 104 -17.43 -2.17 0.96
N VAL A 105 -17.37 -3.36 1.56
CA VAL A 105 -18.05 -3.62 2.82
C VAL A 105 -17.50 -2.62 3.84
N ALA A 106 -18.36 -1.93 4.61
CA ALA A 106 -17.98 -0.92 5.61
C ALA A 106 -17.09 -1.43 6.77
N LYS A 107 -16.59 -2.66 6.68
CA LYS A 107 -15.49 -3.15 7.52
C LYS A 107 -14.18 -2.55 6.97
N PRO A 108 -13.20 -2.22 7.82
CA PRO A 108 -11.91 -1.74 7.34
C PRO A 108 -11.44 -2.66 6.22
N VAL A 109 -11.11 -2.06 5.08
CA VAL A 109 -10.74 -2.74 3.84
C VAL A 109 -9.61 -3.71 4.17
N TRP A 110 -9.96 -5.00 4.33
CA TRP A 110 -9.05 -6.12 4.60
C TRP A 110 -8.16 -6.01 5.85
N ASN A 111 -8.44 -6.83 6.86
CA ASN A 111 -7.69 -6.87 8.13
C ASN A 111 -6.22 -7.34 8.01
N ASN A 112 -5.79 -7.83 6.86
CA ASN A 112 -4.42 -8.35 6.69
C ASN A 112 -3.39 -7.24 6.44
N ASN A 113 -3.80 -6.11 5.84
CA ASN A 113 -2.93 -4.98 5.53
C ASN A 113 -3.43 -3.73 6.27
N GLN A 114 -2.55 -2.81 6.63
CA GLN A 114 -2.95 -1.57 7.32
C GLN A 114 -3.36 -0.49 6.33
N TRP A 115 -4.52 -0.63 5.69
CA TRP A 115 -5.00 0.32 4.68
C TRP A 115 -4.98 1.79 5.15
N GLN A 116 -5.35 2.05 6.41
CA GLN A 116 -5.31 3.40 6.99
C GLN A 116 -3.89 3.98 7.03
N PHE A 117 -2.91 3.14 7.39
CA PHE A 117 -1.51 3.51 7.38
C PHE A 117 -1.01 3.72 5.96
N GLU A 118 -1.33 2.80 5.04
CA GLU A 118 -0.91 2.92 3.63
C GLU A 118 -1.48 4.20 2.99
N ALA A 119 -2.76 4.51 3.21
CA ALA A 119 -3.35 5.75 2.72
C ALA A 119 -2.66 7.01 3.33
N TRP A 120 -2.30 6.96 4.61
CA TRP A 120 -1.51 8.02 5.25
C TRP A 120 -0.11 8.13 4.64
N LEU A 121 0.57 7.00 4.43
CA LEU A 121 1.90 6.94 3.82
C LEU A 121 1.90 7.57 2.43
N MET A 122 0.91 7.24 1.59
CA MET A 122 0.78 7.86 0.27
C MET A 122 0.56 9.37 0.35
N ARG A 123 -0.18 9.86 1.35
CA ARG A 123 -0.34 11.30 1.56
C ARG A 123 0.98 11.95 1.97
N MET A 124 1.75 11.33 2.86
CA MET A 124 3.03 11.86 3.30
C MET A 124 4.06 11.90 2.17
N LEU A 125 4.15 10.84 1.38
CA LEU A 125 5.03 10.80 0.21
C LEU A 125 4.64 11.86 -0.83
N HIS A 126 3.34 12.14 -0.97
CA HIS A 126 2.87 13.23 -1.81
C HIS A 126 3.27 14.61 -1.28
N LEU A 127 3.02 14.86 -0.01
CA LEU A 127 3.35 16.14 0.64
C LEU A 127 4.85 16.40 0.73
N ALA A 128 5.67 15.35 0.76
CA ALA A 128 7.12 15.42 0.75
C ALA A 128 7.72 15.59 -0.65
N ASP A 129 6.89 15.74 -1.70
CA ASP A 129 7.31 15.82 -3.10
C ASP A 129 8.10 14.58 -3.59
N ALA A 130 7.98 13.46 -2.88
CA ALA A 130 8.58 12.18 -3.28
C ALA A 130 7.79 11.50 -4.41
N MET A 131 6.50 11.84 -4.53
CA MET A 131 5.62 11.37 -5.59
C MET A 131 4.43 12.31 -5.78
N THR A 132 3.74 12.22 -6.91
CA THR A 132 2.46 12.89 -7.12
C THR A 132 1.33 11.88 -6.91
N LEU A 133 0.41 12.19 -6.00
CA LEU A 133 -0.81 11.41 -5.78
C LEU A 133 -1.95 12.06 -6.55
N CYS A 134 -2.42 11.38 -7.59
CA CYS A 134 -3.51 11.85 -8.45
C CYS A 134 -4.84 11.30 -7.94
N THR A 135 -5.77 12.21 -7.66
CA THR A 135 -7.03 11.89 -6.98
C THR A 135 -8.15 12.49 -7.81
N SER A 136 -9.09 11.65 -8.24
CA SER A 136 -10.21 12.02 -9.12
C SER A 136 -11.51 12.23 -8.34
#